data_AF-A0A6A3B8S2-F1
#
_entry.id   AF-A0A6A3B8S2-F1
#
_cell.length_a   1.000
_cell.length_b   1.000
_cell.length_c   1.000
_cell.angle_alpha   90.00
_cell.angle_beta   90.00
_cell.angle_gamma   90.00
#
_symmetry.space_group_name_H-M   'P 1'
#
loop_
_entity.id
_entity.type
_entity.pdbx_description
1 polymer ?
#
loop_
_entity_poly.entity_id
_entity_poly.type
_entity_poly.pdbx_seq_one_letter_code
_entity_poly.pdbx_strand_id
1 'polypeptide(L)'
;MQTVNLLQSLSMNSPFGGPSASNQAAGGAPANKDRKMATAEHLVLDLSSPDLRENALLELSKEIVSIYPVLSPPNLTPAQSNRVCNALALLQCVASHPDTRMLFLNAHIPLYLYPFLNTTSKSRPFEYLRLTSLGVIGALVKVDETEVISFLLSTEIIPLCLRTMEMGSELSKTVATFIVQKILLDDVGLDYICTTAERFFAVGRVLGTMVAALAEQPSSRLLKHIIRCYLRLSDNPRACDALRSCLPDMLRDATFSSCLREDQTTRWLQQLLHNVGVSRVPSLQSGAGFDHMLVN
;
A
#
# COMPACT_ATOMS: atom_id res chain seq x y z
N MET A 1 10.87 6.67 -17.94
CA MET A 1 11.76 5.51 -17.70
C MET A 1 11.76 4.90 -16.28
N GLN A 2 11.06 5.45 -15.26
CA GLN A 2 11.04 4.88 -13.90
C GLN A 2 9.76 4.07 -13.54
N THR A 3 8.68 4.16 -14.32
CA THR A 3 7.37 3.56 -14.03
C THR A 3 7.26 2.07 -14.39
N VAL A 4 7.91 1.62 -15.46
CA VAL A 4 7.96 0.17 -15.84
C VAL A 4 8.83 -0.64 -14.86
N ASN A 5 9.81 0.02 -14.24
CA ASN A 5 10.68 -0.62 -13.24
C ASN A 5 9.96 -0.99 -11.94
N LEU A 6 8.78 -0.44 -11.63
CA LEU A 6 8.10 -0.77 -10.37
C LEU A 6 7.39 -2.14 -10.45
N LEU A 7 6.85 -2.50 -11.62
CA LEU A 7 6.37 -3.85 -11.90
C LEU A 7 7.53 -4.84 -12.03
N GLN A 8 8.65 -4.43 -12.63
CA GLN A 8 9.85 -5.29 -12.74
C GLN A 8 10.62 -5.47 -11.42
N SER A 9 10.64 -4.48 -10.53
CA SER A 9 11.31 -4.60 -9.22
C SER A 9 10.53 -5.48 -8.23
N LEU A 10 9.22 -5.60 -8.43
CA LEU A 10 8.38 -6.55 -7.68
C LEU A 10 8.35 -7.94 -8.33
N SER A 11 8.83 -8.08 -9.57
CA SER A 11 8.82 -9.33 -10.36
C SER A 11 10.21 -9.69 -10.88
N MET A 12 11.09 -10.21 -10.01
CA MET A 12 12.22 -11.10 -10.34
C MET A 12 12.41 -12.01 -9.12
N ASN A 13 12.49 -13.35 -9.18
CA ASN A 13 12.89 -14.26 -10.24
C ASN A 13 12.44 -15.69 -9.83
N SER A 14 11.72 -16.43 -10.68
CA SER A 14 11.64 -17.91 -10.58
C SER A 14 11.40 -18.49 -11.98
N PRO A 15 12.43 -18.99 -12.69
CA PRO A 15 12.23 -19.81 -13.87
C PRO A 15 11.92 -21.25 -13.41
N PHE A 16 10.77 -21.77 -13.83
CA PHE A 16 10.48 -23.19 -13.75
C PHE A 16 11.51 -23.97 -14.59
N GLY A 17 12.23 -24.90 -13.95
CA GLY A 17 13.18 -25.78 -14.58
C GLY A 17 12.54 -27.06 -15.14
N GLY A 18 13.05 -27.51 -16.29
CA GLY A 18 12.81 -28.80 -16.95
C GLY A 18 13.47 -28.84 -18.34
N PRO A 19 14.00 -29.99 -18.82
CA PRO A 19 15.39 -30.05 -19.29
C PRO A 19 15.63 -29.93 -20.81
N SER A 20 16.80 -29.37 -21.12
CA SER A 20 17.77 -29.62 -22.20
C SER A 20 17.32 -29.96 -23.63
N ALA A 21 17.62 -29.07 -24.58
CA ALA A 21 18.23 -29.42 -25.88
C ALA A 21 19.04 -28.25 -26.46
N SER A 22 20.15 -28.62 -27.08
CA SER A 22 21.30 -27.90 -27.65
C SER A 22 21.07 -26.77 -28.68
N ASN A 23 21.97 -25.77 -28.62
CA ASN A 23 22.59 -24.94 -29.69
C ASN A 23 21.77 -24.48 -30.91
N GLN A 24 21.67 -23.15 -31.11
CA GLN A 24 22.30 -22.42 -32.23
C GLN A 24 22.11 -20.89 -32.11
N ALA A 25 23.04 -20.16 -32.73
CA ALA A 25 23.26 -18.72 -32.60
C ALA A 25 22.51 -17.85 -33.63
N ALA A 26 22.49 -16.55 -33.33
CA ALA A 26 22.34 -15.37 -34.21
C ALA A 26 20.93 -14.85 -34.55
N GLY A 27 20.73 -13.55 -34.25
CA GLY A 27 20.02 -12.61 -35.14
C GLY A 27 18.63 -12.11 -34.72
N GLY A 28 18.59 -10.89 -34.16
CA GLY A 28 17.49 -9.92 -34.40
C GLY A 28 16.36 -9.82 -33.36
N ALA A 29 16.32 -8.69 -32.63
CA ALA A 29 15.16 -7.79 -32.50
C ALA A 29 15.22 -6.89 -31.24
N PRO A 30 15.54 -5.58 -31.37
CA PRO A 30 15.18 -4.57 -30.36
C PRO A 30 13.81 -3.92 -30.62
N ALA A 31 13.28 -4.00 -31.85
CA ALA A 31 12.19 -3.14 -32.34
C ALA A 31 10.82 -3.28 -31.65
N ASN A 32 10.54 -4.37 -30.93
CA ASN A 32 9.22 -4.59 -30.33
C ASN A 32 9.07 -3.93 -28.94
N LYS A 33 10.18 -3.63 -28.26
CA LYS A 33 10.16 -2.96 -26.96
C LYS A 33 10.02 -1.45 -27.13
N ASP A 34 10.73 -0.89 -28.10
CA ASP A 34 10.70 0.53 -28.45
C ASP A 34 9.31 0.95 -28.99
N ARG A 35 8.66 0.09 -29.77
CA ARG A 35 7.33 0.36 -30.34
C ARG A 35 6.19 0.35 -29.30
N LYS A 36 6.30 -0.49 -28.26
CA LYS A 36 5.35 -0.51 -27.12
C LYS A 36 5.56 0.68 -26.18
N MET A 37 6.80 1.15 -26.06
CA MET A 37 7.16 2.31 -25.24
C MET A 37 6.65 3.61 -25.88
N ALA A 38 6.79 3.73 -27.20
CA ALA A 38 6.23 4.83 -27.98
C ALA A 38 4.71 4.95 -27.84
N THR A 39 3.97 3.83 -27.79
CA THR A 39 2.50 3.86 -27.57
C THR A 39 2.10 4.30 -26.17
N ALA A 40 2.87 3.98 -25.14
CA ALA A 40 2.55 4.41 -23.78
C ALA A 40 2.83 5.91 -23.58
N GLU A 41 3.90 6.44 -24.19
CA GLU A 41 4.21 7.87 -24.18
C GLU A 41 3.21 8.67 -25.02
N HIS A 42 2.76 8.13 -26.16
CA HIS A 42 1.71 8.74 -26.98
C HIS A 42 0.34 8.74 -26.26
N LEU A 43 -0.03 7.64 -25.59
CA LEU A 43 -1.23 7.59 -24.74
C LEU A 43 -1.16 8.56 -23.56
N VAL A 44 0.02 8.75 -22.95
CA VAL A 44 0.22 9.75 -21.89
C VAL A 44 0.10 11.17 -22.44
N LEU A 45 0.58 11.44 -23.66
CA LEU A 45 0.40 12.72 -24.36
C LEU A 45 -1.08 12.98 -24.72
N ASP A 46 -1.80 11.95 -25.16
CA ASP A 46 -3.25 12.03 -25.43
C ASP A 46 -4.04 12.26 -24.14
N LEU A 47 -3.67 11.61 -23.03
CA LEU A 47 -4.24 11.84 -21.70
C LEU A 47 -3.85 13.21 -21.11
N SER A 48 -2.75 13.81 -21.60
CA SER A 48 -2.28 15.14 -21.19
C SER A 48 -2.95 16.26 -21.96
N SER A 49 -3.46 16.00 -23.16
CA SER A 49 -4.18 16.96 -24.00
C SER A 49 -5.63 17.15 -23.50
N PRO A 50 -6.09 18.37 -23.18
CA PRO A 50 -7.41 18.59 -22.58
C PRO A 50 -8.56 18.01 -23.41
N ASP A 51 -8.48 18.08 -24.74
CA ASP A 51 -9.55 17.65 -25.65
C ASP A 51 -9.66 16.12 -25.82
N LEU A 52 -8.55 15.39 -25.59
CA LEU A 52 -8.49 13.93 -25.72
C LEU A 52 -8.59 13.22 -24.35
N ARG A 53 -8.24 13.93 -23.27
CA ARG A 53 -8.28 13.42 -21.89
C ARG A 53 -9.65 12.92 -21.48
N GLU A 54 -10.70 13.69 -21.76
CA GLU A 54 -12.06 13.33 -21.34
C GLU A 54 -12.54 12.05 -22.04
N ASN A 55 -12.30 11.93 -23.35
CA ASN A 55 -12.63 10.74 -24.13
C ASN A 55 -11.82 9.51 -23.70
N ALA A 56 -10.52 9.67 -23.46
CA ALA A 56 -9.66 8.57 -23.02
C ALA A 56 -10.04 8.06 -21.62
N LEU A 57 -10.34 8.97 -20.68
CA LEU A 57 -10.82 8.60 -19.34
C LEU A 57 -12.21 7.95 -19.40
N LEU A 58 -13.08 8.41 -20.30
CA LEU A 58 -14.38 7.80 -20.55
C LEU A 58 -14.24 6.35 -21.06
N GLU A 59 -13.37 6.10 -22.03
CA GLU A 59 -13.14 4.73 -22.51
C GLU A 59 -12.50 3.83 -21.44
N LEU A 60 -11.56 4.35 -20.64
CA LEU A 60 -10.96 3.59 -19.54
C LEU A 60 -11.98 3.27 -18.43
N SER A 61 -12.87 4.20 -18.10
CA SER A 61 -13.94 3.96 -17.13
C SER A 61 -14.97 2.95 -17.65
N LYS A 62 -15.30 2.96 -18.95
CA LYS A 62 -16.15 1.92 -19.57
C LYS A 62 -15.56 0.52 -19.41
N GLU A 63 -14.25 0.37 -19.62
CA GLU A 63 -13.56 -0.92 -19.42
C GLU A 63 -13.67 -1.40 -17.97
N ILE A 64 -13.51 -0.49 -17.00
CA ILE A 64 -13.67 -0.80 -15.57
C ILE A 64 -15.11 -1.23 -15.23
N VAL A 65 -16.09 -0.44 -15.65
CA VAL A 65 -17.51 -0.69 -15.33
C VAL A 65 -18.01 -1.96 -16.02
N SER A 66 -17.44 -2.33 -17.18
CA SER A 66 -17.83 -3.53 -17.93
C SER A 66 -17.69 -4.83 -17.14
N ILE A 67 -16.78 -4.88 -16.16
CA ILE A 67 -16.54 -6.08 -15.36
C ILE A 67 -17.34 -6.12 -14.05
N TYR A 68 -18.04 -5.04 -13.67
CA TYR A 68 -18.85 -5.01 -12.43
C TYR A 68 -19.87 -6.14 -12.32
N PRO A 69 -20.61 -6.51 -13.39
CA PRO A 69 -21.60 -7.59 -13.32
C PRO A 69 -21.00 -8.97 -13.00
N VAL A 70 -19.71 -9.18 -13.24
CA VAL A 70 -19.02 -10.46 -12.99
C VAL A 70 -18.20 -10.48 -11.70
N LEU A 71 -18.28 -9.42 -10.89
CA LEU A 71 -17.70 -9.38 -9.55
C LEU A 71 -18.55 -10.14 -8.53
N SER A 72 -19.88 -10.06 -8.68
CA SER A 72 -20.86 -10.72 -7.81
C SER A 72 -22.09 -11.15 -8.63
N PRO A 73 -22.29 -12.46 -8.88
CA PRO A 73 -21.45 -13.59 -8.47
C PRO A 73 -20.06 -13.59 -9.13
N PRO A 74 -19.03 -14.19 -8.50
CA PRO A 74 -17.64 -14.07 -8.95
C PRO A 74 -17.32 -14.93 -10.17
N ASN A 75 -17.65 -14.42 -11.37
CA ASN A 75 -17.51 -15.11 -12.66
C ASN A 75 -16.46 -14.47 -13.59
N LEU A 76 -15.51 -13.73 -13.02
CA LEU A 76 -14.45 -13.06 -13.78
C LEU A 76 -13.51 -14.05 -14.46
N THR A 77 -13.48 -14.01 -15.80
CA THR A 77 -12.58 -14.86 -16.60
C THR A 77 -11.14 -14.31 -16.65
N PRO A 78 -10.12 -15.15 -16.94
CA PRO A 78 -8.75 -14.68 -17.15
C PRO A 78 -8.62 -13.63 -18.26
N ALA A 79 -9.37 -13.77 -19.36
CA ALA A 79 -9.34 -12.82 -20.47
C ALA A 79 -9.90 -11.44 -20.08
N GLN A 80 -11.04 -11.41 -19.36
CA GLN A 80 -11.61 -10.17 -18.84
C GLN A 80 -10.68 -9.51 -17.81
N SER A 81 -10.12 -10.30 -16.88
CA SER A 81 -9.15 -9.80 -15.89
C SER A 81 -7.92 -9.18 -16.57
N ASN A 82 -7.33 -9.84 -17.57
CA ASN A 82 -6.20 -9.30 -18.31
C ASN A 82 -6.54 -7.99 -19.04
N ARG A 83 -7.71 -7.92 -19.69
CA ARG A 83 -8.15 -6.72 -20.41
C ARG A 83 -8.31 -5.53 -19.47
N VAL A 84 -9.05 -5.68 -18.38
CA VAL A 84 -9.23 -4.58 -17.42
C VAL A 84 -7.93 -4.22 -16.72
N CYS A 85 -7.05 -5.19 -16.40
CA CYS A 85 -5.77 -4.89 -15.77
C CYS A 85 -4.83 -4.08 -16.69
N ASN A 86 -4.92 -4.24 -18.01
CA ASN A 86 -4.21 -3.36 -18.95
C ASN A 86 -4.72 -1.92 -18.87
N ALA A 87 -6.04 -1.72 -18.76
CA ALA A 87 -6.62 -0.39 -18.54
C ALA A 87 -6.18 0.20 -17.18
N LEU A 88 -6.17 -0.61 -16.11
CA LEU A 88 -5.68 -0.21 -14.80
C LEU A 88 -4.20 0.19 -14.82
N ALA A 89 -3.36 -0.50 -15.59
CA ALA A 89 -1.96 -0.12 -15.75
C ALA A 89 -1.79 1.26 -16.41
N LEU A 90 -2.66 1.62 -17.36
CA LEU A 90 -2.67 2.98 -17.92
C LEU A 90 -3.11 4.01 -16.88
N LEU A 91 -4.14 3.71 -16.08
CA LEU A 91 -4.55 4.60 -14.98
C LEU A 91 -3.45 4.74 -13.91
N GLN A 92 -2.65 3.70 -13.68
CA GLN A 92 -1.47 3.79 -12.82
C GLN A 92 -0.45 4.78 -13.36
N CYS A 93 -0.23 4.82 -14.70
CA CYS A 93 0.62 5.83 -15.32
C CYS A 93 0.08 7.24 -15.11
N VAL A 94 -1.24 7.45 -15.30
CA VAL A 94 -1.90 8.74 -15.03
C VAL A 94 -1.72 9.15 -13.57
N ALA A 95 -2.03 8.26 -12.62
CA ALA A 95 -1.85 8.51 -11.19
C ALA A 95 -0.41 8.85 -10.79
N SER A 96 0.58 8.31 -11.51
CA SER A 96 1.99 8.55 -11.24
C SER A 96 2.52 9.88 -11.79
N HIS A 97 1.87 10.47 -12.80
CA HIS A 97 2.37 11.66 -13.48
C HIS A 97 2.00 12.94 -12.72
N PRO A 98 2.94 13.86 -12.45
CA PRO A 98 2.68 15.04 -11.62
C PRO A 98 1.55 15.93 -12.17
N ASP A 99 1.51 16.13 -13.49
CA ASP A 99 0.53 17.05 -14.09
C ASP A 99 -0.90 16.50 -14.15
N THR A 100 -1.07 15.18 -14.05
CA THR A 100 -2.39 14.53 -14.21
C THR A 100 -2.89 13.87 -12.93
N ARG A 101 -2.03 13.63 -11.93
CA ARG A 101 -2.39 13.01 -10.65
C ARG A 101 -3.54 13.71 -9.95
N MET A 102 -3.45 15.03 -9.75
CA MET A 102 -4.49 15.78 -9.06
C MET A 102 -5.78 15.85 -9.86
N LEU A 103 -5.70 15.92 -11.19
CA LEU A 103 -6.87 15.84 -12.05
C LEU A 103 -7.56 14.48 -11.96
N PHE A 104 -6.77 13.40 -11.91
CA PHE A 104 -7.25 12.03 -11.74
C PHE A 104 -7.94 11.84 -10.38
N LEU A 105 -7.39 12.43 -9.33
CA LEU A 105 -7.97 12.43 -7.99
C LEU A 105 -9.27 13.26 -7.93
N ASN A 106 -9.25 14.48 -8.46
CA ASN A 106 -10.41 15.38 -8.49
C ASN A 106 -11.56 14.85 -9.36
N ALA A 107 -11.23 14.04 -10.38
CA ALA A 107 -12.22 13.30 -11.17
C ALA A 107 -12.80 12.08 -10.43
N HIS A 108 -12.39 11.80 -9.19
CA HIS A 108 -12.87 10.69 -8.36
C HIS A 108 -12.70 9.30 -9.01
N ILE A 109 -11.82 9.17 -10.01
CA ILE A 109 -11.55 7.92 -10.73
C ILE A 109 -11.11 6.78 -9.79
N PRO A 110 -10.30 7.00 -8.71
CA PRO A 110 -9.94 5.94 -7.78
C PRO A 110 -11.14 5.17 -7.20
N LEU A 111 -12.30 5.82 -7.05
CA LEU A 111 -13.50 5.21 -6.47
C LEU A 111 -14.04 4.05 -7.32
N TYR A 112 -13.85 4.09 -8.64
CA TYR A 112 -14.24 3.00 -9.53
C TYR A 112 -13.44 1.71 -9.29
N LEU A 113 -12.32 1.78 -8.56
CA LEU A 113 -11.49 0.63 -8.24
C LEU A 113 -11.90 -0.06 -6.94
N TYR A 114 -12.71 0.59 -6.10
CA TYR A 114 -13.05 0.08 -4.78
C TYR A 114 -13.89 -1.20 -4.84
N PRO A 115 -14.84 -1.36 -5.79
CA PRO A 115 -15.50 -2.65 -5.99
C PRO A 115 -14.53 -3.80 -6.24
N PHE A 116 -13.39 -3.56 -6.90
CA PHE A 116 -12.37 -4.58 -7.14
C PHE A 116 -11.64 -4.97 -5.87
N LEU A 117 -11.25 -3.99 -5.06
CA LEU A 117 -10.60 -4.19 -3.76
C LEU A 117 -11.52 -4.90 -2.75
N ASN A 118 -12.84 -4.71 -2.88
CA ASN A 118 -13.84 -5.32 -2.02
C ASN A 118 -14.07 -6.82 -2.31
N THR A 119 -13.59 -7.34 -3.44
CA THR A 119 -13.78 -8.75 -3.83
C THR A 119 -13.04 -9.72 -2.90
N THR A 120 -13.67 -10.87 -2.62
CA THR A 120 -13.14 -11.89 -1.69
C THR A 120 -12.69 -13.18 -2.36
N SER A 121 -13.00 -13.37 -3.66
CA SER A 121 -12.62 -14.57 -4.41
C SER A 121 -11.09 -14.70 -4.50
N LYS A 122 -10.57 -15.88 -4.16
CA LYS A 122 -9.14 -16.21 -4.20
C LYS A 122 -8.67 -16.76 -5.56
N SER A 123 -9.53 -16.75 -6.57
CA SER A 123 -9.11 -17.21 -7.91
C SER A 123 -8.09 -16.25 -8.51
N ARG A 124 -7.21 -16.80 -9.36
CA ARG A 124 -6.11 -16.05 -9.99
C ARG A 124 -6.57 -14.76 -10.71
N PRO A 125 -7.70 -14.74 -11.46
CA PRO A 125 -8.21 -13.51 -12.08
C PRO A 125 -8.54 -12.39 -11.07
N PHE A 126 -9.08 -12.75 -9.91
CA PHE A 126 -9.45 -11.79 -8.87
C PHE A 126 -8.24 -11.30 -8.05
N GLU A 127 -7.30 -12.18 -7.74
CA GLU A 127 -6.02 -11.77 -7.12
C GLU A 127 -5.26 -10.78 -8.01
N TYR A 128 -5.17 -11.05 -9.32
CA TYR A 128 -4.52 -10.15 -10.27
C TYR A 128 -5.24 -8.81 -10.39
N LEU A 129 -6.57 -8.83 -10.41
CA LEU A 129 -7.40 -7.62 -10.43
C LEU A 129 -7.16 -6.75 -9.19
N ARG A 130 -7.18 -7.35 -7.99
CA ARG A 130 -6.91 -6.63 -6.73
C ARG A 130 -5.50 -6.05 -6.69
N LEU A 131 -4.49 -6.85 -7.06
CA LEU A 131 -3.10 -6.40 -7.08
C LEU A 131 -2.90 -5.20 -8.02
N THR A 132 -3.47 -5.25 -9.22
CA THR A 132 -3.35 -4.17 -10.20
C THR A 132 -4.08 -2.91 -9.73
N SER A 133 -5.26 -3.08 -9.11
CA SER A 133 -6.04 -1.98 -8.51
C SER A 133 -5.28 -1.31 -7.36
N LEU A 134 -4.67 -2.10 -6.46
CA LEU A 134 -3.78 -1.59 -5.42
C LEU A 134 -2.56 -0.88 -6.00
N GLY A 135 -2.06 -1.31 -7.16
CA GLY A 135 -0.97 -0.64 -7.86
C GLY A 135 -1.29 0.81 -8.24
N VAL A 136 -2.54 1.09 -8.67
CA VAL A 136 -3.02 2.45 -8.95
C VAL A 136 -3.04 3.29 -7.67
N ILE A 137 -3.64 2.79 -6.59
CA ILE A 137 -3.69 3.49 -5.30
C ILE A 137 -2.28 3.70 -4.73
N GLY A 138 -1.42 2.70 -4.85
CA GLY A 138 -0.01 2.74 -4.46
C GLY A 138 0.78 3.82 -5.21
N ALA A 139 0.46 4.06 -6.48
CA ALA A 139 1.08 5.14 -7.25
C ALA A 139 0.66 6.53 -6.76
N LEU A 140 -0.61 6.71 -6.35
CA LEU A 140 -1.11 7.97 -5.78
C LEU A 140 -0.39 8.33 -4.48
N VAL A 141 -0.31 7.40 -3.54
CA VAL A 141 0.28 7.65 -2.22
C VAL A 141 1.81 7.71 -2.24
N LYS A 142 2.45 7.37 -3.36
CA LYS A 142 3.92 7.31 -3.45
C LYS A 142 4.58 8.67 -3.26
N VAL A 143 3.92 9.75 -3.71
CA VAL A 143 4.46 11.11 -3.76
C VAL A 143 4.30 11.92 -2.48
N ASP A 144 3.76 11.32 -1.41
CA ASP A 144 3.65 11.94 -0.08
C ASP A 144 2.86 13.28 -0.08
N GLU A 145 1.82 13.38 -0.92
CA GLU A 145 0.91 14.54 -0.95
C GLU A 145 -0.25 14.36 0.05
N THR A 146 -0.36 15.25 1.03
CA THR A 146 -1.40 15.21 2.08
C THR A 146 -2.83 15.30 1.51
N GLU A 147 -3.03 15.99 0.39
CA GLU A 147 -4.33 16.06 -0.29
C GLU A 147 -4.79 14.68 -0.79
N VAL A 148 -3.86 13.87 -1.31
CA VAL A 148 -4.13 12.48 -1.68
C VAL A 148 -4.53 11.65 -0.47
N ILE A 149 -3.82 11.81 0.65
CA ILE A 149 -4.14 11.11 1.89
C ILE A 149 -5.54 11.51 2.39
N SER A 150 -5.83 12.81 2.43
CA SER A 150 -7.12 13.35 2.88
C SER A 150 -8.29 12.82 2.05
N PHE A 151 -8.14 12.78 0.72
CA PHE A 151 -9.11 12.17 -0.17
C PHE A 151 -9.34 10.68 0.18
N LEU A 152 -8.26 9.90 0.26
CA LEU A 152 -8.36 8.45 0.52
C LEU A 152 -8.98 8.12 1.89
N LEU A 153 -8.74 8.96 2.90
CA LEU A 153 -9.37 8.83 4.21
C LEU A 153 -10.88 9.11 4.15
N SER A 154 -11.28 10.14 3.40
CA SER A 154 -12.70 10.50 3.21
C SER A 154 -13.52 9.43 2.48
N THR A 155 -12.86 8.53 1.76
CA THR A 155 -13.48 7.51 0.90
C THR A 155 -13.37 6.09 1.47
N GLU A 156 -12.86 5.91 2.69
CA GLU A 156 -12.73 4.61 3.37
C GLU A 156 -11.73 3.62 2.71
N ILE A 157 -10.56 4.10 2.26
CA ILE A 157 -9.53 3.18 1.73
C ILE A 157 -9.00 2.18 2.79
N ILE A 158 -8.95 2.60 4.06
CA ILE A 158 -8.28 1.83 5.14
C ILE A 158 -8.94 0.45 5.32
N PRO A 159 -10.28 0.32 5.49
CA PRO A 159 -10.94 -0.98 5.56
C PRO A 159 -10.62 -1.91 4.38
N LEU A 160 -10.53 -1.37 3.16
CA LEU A 160 -10.23 -2.15 1.95
C LEU A 160 -8.79 -2.67 1.97
N CYS A 161 -7.83 -1.83 2.38
CA CYS A 161 -6.44 -2.23 2.56
C CYS A 161 -6.29 -3.27 3.67
N LEU A 162 -6.91 -3.05 4.84
CA LEU A 162 -6.86 -3.98 5.97
C LEU A 162 -7.42 -5.36 5.60
N ARG A 163 -8.53 -5.42 4.85
CA ARG A 163 -9.05 -6.68 4.33
C ARG A 163 -8.02 -7.37 3.43
N THR A 164 -7.42 -6.65 2.49
CA THR A 164 -6.41 -7.23 1.58
C THR A 164 -5.16 -7.69 2.32
N MET A 165 -4.74 -6.96 3.35
CA MET A 165 -3.64 -7.33 4.24
C MET A 165 -3.90 -8.64 5.01
N GLU A 166 -5.15 -8.92 5.35
CA GLU A 166 -5.53 -10.15 6.04
C GLU A 166 -5.56 -11.36 5.09
N MET A 167 -6.24 -11.22 3.94
CA MET A 167 -6.62 -12.37 3.09
C MET A 167 -5.93 -12.49 1.72
N GLY A 168 -5.18 -11.47 1.27
CA GLY A 168 -4.58 -11.45 -0.07
C GLY A 168 -3.33 -12.32 -0.23
N SER A 169 -2.84 -12.44 -1.47
CA SER A 169 -1.49 -12.97 -1.74
C SER A 169 -0.38 -12.11 -1.11
N GLU A 170 0.82 -12.67 -0.95
CA GLU A 170 1.97 -11.95 -0.38
C GLU A 170 2.23 -10.59 -1.06
N LEU A 171 2.15 -10.54 -2.39
CA LEU A 171 2.31 -9.31 -3.16
C LEU A 171 1.21 -8.30 -2.83
N SER A 172 -0.06 -8.73 -2.82
CA SER A 172 -1.19 -7.86 -2.47
C SER A 172 -1.09 -7.35 -1.03
N LYS A 173 -0.68 -8.20 -0.09
CA LYS A 173 -0.41 -7.82 1.31
C LYS A 173 0.69 -6.76 1.40
N THR A 174 1.76 -6.93 0.64
CA THR A 174 2.88 -5.98 0.60
C THR A 174 2.43 -4.62 0.09
N VAL A 175 1.71 -4.55 -1.03
CA VAL A 175 1.23 -3.27 -1.59
C VAL A 175 0.18 -2.62 -0.69
N ALA A 176 -0.75 -3.40 -0.12
CA ALA A 176 -1.75 -2.86 0.81
C ALA A 176 -1.11 -2.32 2.10
N THR A 177 -0.11 -3.02 2.65
CA THR A 177 0.63 -2.55 3.83
C THR A 177 1.44 -1.30 3.50
N PHE A 178 2.03 -1.21 2.29
CA PHE A 178 2.70 0.00 1.83
C PHE A 178 1.76 1.21 1.75
N ILE A 179 0.51 1.03 1.27
CA ILE A 179 -0.49 2.10 1.23
C ILE A 179 -0.84 2.55 2.65
N VAL A 180 -1.13 1.62 3.56
CA VAL A 180 -1.41 1.94 4.97
C VAL A 180 -0.21 2.62 5.63
N GLN A 181 1.01 2.18 5.32
CA GLN A 181 2.23 2.85 5.79
C GLN A 181 2.27 4.30 5.32
N LYS A 182 2.05 4.57 4.02
CA LYS A 182 2.08 5.93 3.48
C LYS A 182 1.02 6.83 4.12
N ILE A 183 -0.18 6.30 4.38
CA ILE A 183 -1.22 7.01 5.14
C ILE A 183 -0.74 7.32 6.56
N LEU A 184 -0.17 6.34 7.27
CA LEU A 184 0.35 6.57 8.63
C LEU A 184 1.50 7.58 8.68
N LEU A 185 2.34 7.64 7.64
CA LEU A 185 3.46 8.58 7.59
C LEU A 185 3.02 10.03 7.55
N ASP A 186 1.86 10.31 6.96
CA ASP A 186 1.24 11.63 6.96
C ASP A 186 0.58 11.92 8.33
N ASP A 187 0.69 13.16 8.81
CA ASP A 187 0.16 13.55 10.12
C ASP A 187 -1.37 13.47 10.18
N VAL A 188 -2.09 13.80 9.09
CA VAL A 188 -3.55 13.68 9.01
C VAL A 188 -3.97 12.22 9.06
N GLY A 189 -3.23 11.35 8.37
CA GLY A 189 -3.49 9.91 8.39
C GLY A 189 -3.20 9.25 9.74
N LEU A 190 -2.12 9.63 10.42
CA LEU A 190 -1.83 9.17 11.77
C LEU A 190 -2.93 9.61 12.76
N ASP A 191 -3.31 10.89 12.74
CA ASP A 191 -4.35 11.40 13.62
C ASP A 191 -5.69 10.70 13.38
N TYR A 192 -6.09 10.52 12.11
CA TYR A 192 -7.30 9.80 11.73
C TYR A 192 -7.37 8.39 12.31
N ILE A 193 -6.27 7.61 12.21
CA ILE A 193 -6.19 6.23 12.71
C ILE A 193 -6.21 6.21 14.25
N CYS A 194 -5.53 7.17 14.89
CA CYS A 194 -5.41 7.25 16.34
C CYS A 194 -6.56 8.03 17.02
N THR A 195 -7.51 8.58 16.25
CA THR A 195 -8.65 9.35 16.78
C THR A 195 -9.50 8.48 17.72
N THR A 196 -9.87 7.27 17.26
CA THR A 196 -10.69 6.32 18.00
C THR A 196 -9.94 5.03 18.29
N ALA A 197 -10.25 4.40 19.42
CA ALA A 197 -9.66 3.10 19.77
C ALA A 197 -10.01 2.03 18.73
N GLU A 198 -11.22 2.05 18.18
CA GLU A 198 -11.67 1.08 17.17
C GLU A 198 -10.78 1.09 15.92
N ARG A 199 -10.47 2.26 15.37
CA ARG A 199 -9.60 2.40 14.19
C ARG A 199 -8.18 1.91 14.50
N PHE A 200 -7.63 2.33 15.63
CA PHE A 200 -6.30 1.90 16.07
C PHE A 200 -6.23 0.36 16.22
N PHE A 201 -7.18 -0.24 16.95
CA PHE A 201 -7.19 -1.68 17.18
C PHE A 201 -7.50 -2.47 15.91
N ALA A 202 -8.29 -1.94 14.97
CA ALA A 202 -8.48 -2.57 13.66
C ALA A 202 -7.15 -2.72 12.90
N VAL A 203 -6.35 -1.65 12.84
CA VAL A 203 -5.02 -1.66 12.21
C VAL A 203 -4.06 -2.56 13.00
N GLY A 204 -3.99 -2.38 14.33
CA GLY A 204 -3.09 -3.14 15.20
C GLY A 204 -3.35 -4.65 15.15
N ARG A 205 -4.61 -5.08 15.15
CA ARG A 205 -5.00 -6.49 15.04
C ARG A 205 -4.51 -7.10 13.72
N VAL A 206 -4.76 -6.45 12.59
CA VAL A 206 -4.34 -6.98 11.28
C VAL A 206 -2.82 -7.03 11.18
N LEU A 207 -2.10 -6.00 11.63
CA LEU A 207 -0.63 -6.03 11.69
C LEU A 207 -0.13 -7.17 12.59
N GLY A 208 -0.74 -7.39 13.75
CA GLY A 208 -0.40 -8.49 14.66
C GLY A 208 -0.59 -9.86 14.02
N THR A 209 -1.73 -10.10 13.37
CA THR A 209 -1.99 -11.34 12.62
C THR A 209 -0.95 -11.57 11.53
N MET A 210 -0.52 -10.51 10.83
CA MET A 210 0.50 -10.60 9.79
C MET A 210 1.88 -10.92 10.37
N VAL A 211 2.24 -10.35 11.52
CA VAL A 211 3.48 -10.70 12.23
C VAL A 211 3.49 -12.19 12.60
N ALA A 212 2.38 -12.70 13.15
CA ALA A 212 2.27 -14.12 13.48
C ALA A 212 2.43 -15.01 12.24
N ALA A 213 1.82 -14.64 11.11
CA ALA A 213 1.98 -15.38 9.85
C ALA A 213 3.41 -15.32 9.28
N LEU A 214 4.14 -14.23 9.51
CA LEU A 214 5.53 -14.08 9.06
C LEU A 214 6.52 -14.96 9.81
N ALA A 215 6.18 -15.42 11.02
CA ALA A 215 7.00 -16.38 11.76
C ALA A 215 7.09 -17.73 11.02
N GLU A 216 5.99 -18.14 10.38
CA GLU A 216 5.91 -19.37 9.60
C GLU A 216 6.39 -19.20 8.14
N GLN A 217 6.03 -18.07 7.51
CA GLN A 217 6.40 -17.75 6.13
C GLN A 217 7.10 -16.39 6.07
N PRO A 218 8.43 -16.37 6.24
CA PRO A 218 9.17 -15.12 6.33
C PRO A 218 9.16 -14.30 5.04
N SER A 219 8.90 -12.99 5.16
CA SER A 219 9.00 -12.02 4.06
C SER A 219 9.59 -10.71 4.57
N SER A 220 10.87 -10.46 4.25
CA SER A 220 11.58 -9.25 4.70
C SER A 220 10.92 -7.96 4.19
N ARG A 221 10.38 -7.97 2.97
CA ARG A 221 9.71 -6.81 2.37
C ARG A 221 8.46 -6.45 3.15
N LEU A 222 7.63 -7.45 3.47
CA LEU A 222 6.41 -7.24 4.24
C LEU A 222 6.70 -6.81 5.68
N LEU A 223 7.66 -7.49 6.32
CA LEU A 223 8.09 -7.18 7.68
C LEU A 223 8.58 -5.72 7.81
N LYS A 224 9.34 -5.24 6.83
CA LYS A 224 9.82 -3.85 6.78
C LYS A 224 8.68 -2.84 6.84
N HIS A 225 7.62 -3.05 6.06
CA HIS A 225 6.44 -2.18 6.07
C HIS A 225 5.70 -2.25 7.41
N ILE A 226 5.52 -3.46 7.96
CA ILE A 226 4.86 -3.65 9.27
C ILE A 226 5.60 -2.93 10.39
N ILE A 227 6.93 -3.09 10.49
CA ILE A 227 7.75 -2.41 11.49
C ILE A 227 7.62 -0.90 11.33
N ARG A 228 7.63 -0.39 10.09
CA ARG A 228 7.49 1.05 9.83
C ARG A 228 6.13 1.61 10.24
N CYS A 229 5.05 0.83 10.08
CA CYS A 229 3.71 1.16 10.57
C CYS A 229 3.69 1.24 12.11
N TYR A 230 4.18 0.21 12.80
CA TYR A 230 4.23 0.23 14.27
C TYR A 230 5.08 1.37 14.82
N LEU A 231 6.25 1.62 14.22
CA LEU A 231 7.10 2.74 14.59
C LEU A 231 6.33 4.07 14.48
N ARG A 232 5.61 4.27 13.37
CA ARG A 232 4.83 5.51 13.19
C ARG A 232 3.66 5.62 14.16
N LEU A 233 2.97 4.51 14.45
CA LEU A 233 1.92 4.49 15.47
C LEU A 233 2.46 4.87 16.86
N SER A 234 3.72 4.52 17.17
CA SER A 234 4.35 4.89 18.45
C SER A 234 4.63 6.38 18.63
N ASP A 235 4.55 7.18 17.55
CA ASP A 235 4.66 8.64 17.64
C ASP A 235 3.43 9.28 18.31
N ASN A 236 2.25 8.63 18.20
CA ASN A 236 1.04 9.08 18.87
C ASN A 236 1.03 8.58 20.33
N PRO A 237 0.90 9.46 21.35
CA PRO A 237 0.98 9.05 22.75
C PRO A 237 -0.03 7.97 23.16
N ARG A 238 -1.30 8.10 22.72
CA ARG A 238 -2.39 7.16 23.06
C ARG A 238 -2.14 5.79 22.45
N ALA A 239 -1.72 5.76 21.19
CA ALA A 239 -1.37 4.54 20.49
C ALA A 239 -0.11 3.89 21.09
N CYS A 240 0.91 4.69 21.43
CA CYS A 240 2.13 4.22 22.06
C CYS A 240 1.86 3.49 23.39
N ASP A 241 0.99 4.06 24.25
CA ASP A 241 0.59 3.42 25.50
C ASP A 241 -0.18 2.11 25.25
N ALA A 242 -1.07 2.06 24.26
CA ALA A 242 -1.76 0.83 23.88
C ALA A 242 -0.79 -0.24 23.36
N LEU A 243 0.20 0.16 22.53
CA LEU A 243 1.23 -0.72 21.97
C LEU A 243 2.06 -1.42 23.05
N ARG A 244 2.18 -0.86 24.27
CA ARG A 244 2.85 -1.56 25.39
C ARG A 244 2.19 -2.90 25.70
N SER A 245 0.87 -2.96 25.60
CA SER A 245 0.08 -4.17 25.87
C SER A 245 -0.15 -5.05 24.65
N CYS A 246 -0.17 -4.47 23.44
CA CYS A 246 -0.62 -5.19 22.24
C CYS A 246 0.46 -5.39 21.15
N LEU A 247 1.70 -4.92 21.34
CA LEU A 247 2.78 -5.20 20.40
C LEU A 247 3.11 -6.71 20.42
N PRO A 248 3.14 -7.40 19.25
CA PRO A 248 3.43 -8.84 19.19
C PRO A 248 4.81 -9.19 19.77
N ASP A 249 4.88 -10.25 20.58
CA ASP A 249 6.13 -10.67 21.23
C ASP A 249 7.21 -11.11 20.24
N MET A 250 6.81 -11.60 19.05
CA MET A 250 7.74 -11.95 17.96
C MET A 250 8.54 -10.74 17.44
N LEU A 251 8.08 -9.51 17.69
CA LEU A 251 8.86 -8.29 17.38
C LEU A 251 9.80 -7.88 18.53
N ARG A 252 9.62 -8.46 19.72
CA ARG A 252 10.45 -8.23 20.91
C ARG A 252 11.56 -9.26 21.06
N ASP A 253 11.38 -10.45 20.49
CA ASP A 253 12.32 -11.55 20.56
C ASP A 253 13.22 -11.64 19.32
N ALA A 254 13.96 -12.74 19.21
CA ALA A 254 14.90 -13.00 18.13
C ALA A 254 14.26 -13.64 16.88
N THR A 255 12.94 -13.79 16.80
CA THR A 255 12.23 -14.53 15.73
C THR A 255 12.61 -14.05 14.33
N PHE A 256 12.69 -12.72 14.13
CA PHE A 256 12.97 -12.14 12.81
C PHE A 256 14.44 -11.78 12.57
N SER A 257 15.37 -12.23 13.41
CA SER A 257 16.80 -11.90 13.28
C SER A 257 17.37 -12.23 11.89
N SER A 258 16.89 -13.31 11.26
CA SER A 258 17.30 -13.74 9.91
C SER A 258 16.79 -12.80 8.80
N CYS A 259 15.66 -12.13 9.02
CA CYS A 259 15.00 -11.22 8.07
C CYS A 259 15.49 -9.77 8.20
N LEU A 260 16.01 -9.39 9.37
CA LEU A 260 16.47 -8.05 9.73
C LEU A 260 17.94 -7.80 9.36
N ARG A 261 18.38 -8.27 8.19
CA ARG A 261 19.75 -8.04 7.69
C ARG A 261 19.97 -6.60 7.18
N GLU A 262 18.90 -5.81 7.02
CA GLU A 262 18.99 -4.41 6.60
C GLU A 262 19.15 -3.46 7.80
N ASP A 263 20.24 -2.68 7.83
CA ASP A 263 20.56 -1.74 8.91
C ASP A 263 19.45 -0.74 9.25
N GLN A 264 18.63 -0.36 8.27
CA GLN A 264 17.55 0.60 8.49
C GLN A 264 16.36 -0.03 9.25
N THR A 265 15.95 -1.23 8.85
CA THR A 265 14.79 -1.91 9.46
C THR A 265 15.08 -2.30 10.90
N THR A 266 16.31 -2.73 11.19
CA THR A 266 16.77 -3.00 12.56
C THR A 266 16.75 -1.74 13.41
N ARG A 267 17.22 -0.60 12.90
CA ARG A 267 17.13 0.69 13.62
C ARG A 267 15.69 1.11 13.89
N TRP A 268 14.78 0.91 12.95
CA TRP A 268 13.35 1.20 13.17
C TRP A 268 12.74 0.32 14.25
N LEU A 269 13.09 -0.96 14.29
CA LEU A 269 12.62 -1.86 15.34
C LEU A 269 13.16 -1.46 16.72
N GLN A 270 14.45 -1.14 16.82
CA GLN A 270 15.05 -0.68 18.07
C GLN A 270 14.41 0.63 18.57
N GLN A 271 14.14 1.58 17.67
CA GLN A 271 13.44 2.82 18.03
C GLN A 271 12.01 2.56 18.51
N LEU A 272 11.28 1.64 17.85
CA LEU A 272 9.94 1.24 18.28
C LEU A 272 9.96 0.64 19.68
N LEU A 273 10.87 -0.30 19.94
CA LEU A 273 11.01 -0.93 21.25
C LEU A 273 11.39 0.09 22.33
N HIS A 274 12.24 1.07 22.00
CA HIS A 274 12.56 2.18 22.89
C HIS A 274 11.33 3.05 23.19
N ASN A 275 10.57 3.48 22.17
CA ASN A 275 9.38 4.31 22.35
C ASN A 275 8.34 3.64 23.26
N VAL A 276 8.12 2.33 23.07
CA VAL A 276 7.17 1.53 23.85
C VAL A 276 7.71 1.20 25.26
N GLY A 277 9.03 1.09 25.42
CA GLY A 277 9.69 0.81 26.70
C GLY A 277 9.86 2.02 27.62
N VAL A 278 9.95 3.24 27.08
CA VAL A 278 10.10 4.46 27.88
C VAL A 278 8.78 4.84 28.54
N SER A 279 8.74 4.82 29.87
CA SER A 279 7.65 5.45 30.62
C SER A 279 7.71 6.96 30.47
N ARG A 280 6.95 7.51 29.51
CA ARG A 280 6.60 8.94 29.53
C ARG A 280 5.68 9.19 30.72
N VAL A 281 6.27 9.46 31.89
CA VAL A 281 5.55 10.11 32.99
C VAL A 281 4.99 11.42 32.42
N PRO A 282 3.68 11.69 32.49
CA PRO A 282 3.17 12.97 32.07
C PRO A 282 3.83 14.05 32.94
N SER A 283 4.61 14.92 32.32
CA SER A 283 5.11 16.12 32.98
C SER A 283 3.92 17.02 33.30
N LEU A 284 3.37 16.88 34.51
CA LEU A 284 2.52 17.88 35.14
C LEU A 284 3.36 19.14 35.32
N GLN A 285 3.35 20.00 34.30
CA GLN A 285 3.59 21.42 34.51
C GLN A 285 2.29 22.01 35.07
N SER A 286 2.30 22.28 36.36
CA SER A 286 1.44 23.31 36.96
C SER A 286 2.25 23.96 38.07
N GLY A 287 2.91 25.06 37.73
CA GLY A 287 3.35 26.01 38.74
C GLY A 287 2.12 26.64 39.39
N ALA A 288 2.12 26.69 40.72
CA ALA A 288 1.40 27.67 41.51
C ALA A 288 2.07 27.70 42.90
N GLY A 289 2.91 28.71 43.13
CA GLY A 289 3.18 29.13 44.49
C GLY A 289 1.96 29.82 45.05
N PHE A 290 1.63 29.56 46.31
CA PHE A 290 0.87 30.48 47.18
C PHE A 290 1.29 30.25 48.65
N ASP A 291 1.94 31.27 49.18
CA ASP A 291 1.80 31.87 50.51
C ASP A 291 1.73 31.00 51.79
N HIS A 292 2.84 31.02 52.51
CA HIS A 292 3.01 31.58 53.85
C HIS A 292 1.76 32.19 54.56
N MET A 293 1.16 31.47 55.54
CA MET A 293 0.41 31.93 56.76
C MET A 293 -0.42 30.74 57.31
N LEU A 294 -0.50 30.32 58.59
CA LEU A 294 -0.60 30.91 59.94
C LEU A 294 -0.10 29.86 60.97
N VAL A 295 0.74 30.16 61.96
CA VAL A 295 0.40 30.60 63.35
C VAL A 295 -0.75 29.84 64.01
N ASN A 296 -0.43 28.91 64.93
CA ASN A 296 -0.70 29.06 66.37
C ASN A 296 0.12 28.04 67.18
#